data_AF-A0ABD3Q1X5-F1
#
_entry.id   AF-A0ABD3Q1X5-F1
#
_cell.length_a   1.000
_cell.length_b   1.000
_cell.length_c   1.000
_cell.angle_alpha   90.00
_cell.angle_beta   90.00
_cell.angle_gamma   90.00
#
_symmetry.space_group_name_H-M   'P 1'
#
loop_
_entity.id
_entity.type
_entity.pdbx_description
1 polymer ?
#
loop_
_entity_poly.entity_id
_entity_poly.type
_entity_poly.pdbx_seq_one_letter_code
_entity_poly.pdbx_strand_id
1 'polypeptide(L)'
;MFRLAQVTTTAIRQSAVANGIPRRALSDSPLAGDTGRKATHLHHAMTSFLAIATPIVMFTPDSYTDGTIDKAFGMLVATTISAHSWIGMNYVATDYVPKISKKLLGPARVFNAVLGLVTFAGLSKIALNNKGGVKGTVKGLWRPKKE
;
A
#
# COMPACT_ATOMS: atom_id res chain seq x y z
N MET A 1 -31.43 -44.28 -44.83
CA MET A 1 -30.11 -44.94 -44.71
C MET A 1 -29.14 -43.95 -44.09
N PHE A 2 -28.98 -44.00 -42.77
CA PHE A 2 -28.09 -43.12 -42.00
C PHE A 2 -26.70 -43.76 -41.92
N ARG A 3 -25.66 -43.07 -42.39
CA ARG A 3 -24.25 -43.45 -42.17
C ARG A 3 -23.70 -42.69 -40.97
N LEU A 4 -23.36 -43.43 -39.93
CA LEU A 4 -22.52 -43.00 -38.81
C LEU A 4 -21.14 -42.60 -39.32
N ALA A 5 -20.78 -41.32 -39.20
CA ALA A 5 -19.40 -40.88 -39.37
C ALA A 5 -18.68 -41.05 -38.03
N GLN A 6 -17.65 -41.91 -38.03
CA GLN A 6 -16.80 -42.20 -36.90
C GLN A 6 -16.03 -40.94 -36.46
N VAL A 7 -16.10 -40.68 -35.17
CA VAL A 7 -15.23 -39.74 -34.44
C VAL A 7 -13.81 -40.32 -34.43
N THR A 8 -12.89 -39.71 -35.17
CA THR A 8 -11.45 -39.92 -34.98
C THR A 8 -10.86 -38.70 -34.31
N THR A 9 -10.65 -38.84 -32.99
CA THR A 9 -9.87 -37.96 -32.13
C THR A 9 -8.41 -37.92 -32.62
N THR A 10 -8.05 -36.91 -33.40
CA THR A 10 -6.64 -36.58 -33.64
C THR A 10 -6.22 -35.54 -32.62
N ALA A 11 -5.56 -36.02 -31.57
CA ALA A 11 -4.90 -35.17 -30.57
C ALA A 11 -3.84 -34.31 -31.26
N ILE A 12 -4.17 -33.05 -31.52
CA ILE A 12 -3.17 -32.02 -31.86
C ILE A 12 -2.43 -31.71 -30.56
N ARG A 13 -1.32 -32.41 -30.37
CA ARG A 13 -0.19 -31.95 -29.53
C ARG A 13 0.28 -30.62 -30.10
N GLN A 14 -0.32 -29.53 -29.63
CA GLN A 14 0.26 -28.21 -29.77
C GLN A 14 1.41 -28.13 -28.76
N SER A 15 2.58 -28.61 -29.19
CA SER A 15 3.86 -28.22 -28.64
C SER A 15 4.04 -26.73 -28.91
N ALA A 16 3.39 -25.90 -28.09
CA ALA A 16 3.76 -24.50 -27.99
C ALA A 16 5.16 -24.47 -27.38
N VAL A 17 6.13 -24.36 -28.29
CA VAL A 17 7.51 -24.00 -28.01
C VAL A 17 7.47 -22.88 -26.97
N ALA A 18 7.81 -23.24 -25.74
CA ALA A 18 8.09 -22.30 -24.69
C ALA A 18 9.33 -21.54 -25.13
N ASN A 19 9.12 -20.50 -25.93
CA ASN A 19 10.07 -19.42 -26.08
C ASN A 19 10.27 -18.89 -24.67
N GLY A 20 11.36 -19.33 -24.05
CA GLY A 20 11.86 -18.82 -22.79
C GLY A 20 12.22 -17.37 -23.00
N ILE A 21 11.20 -16.49 -22.97
CA ILE A 21 11.41 -15.11 -22.58
C ILE A 21 12.07 -15.22 -21.22
N PRO A 22 13.34 -14.82 -21.05
CA PRO A 22 13.93 -14.82 -19.73
C PRO A 22 12.99 -13.97 -18.88
N ARG A 23 12.35 -14.59 -17.88
CA ARG A 23 11.66 -13.83 -16.83
C ARG A 23 12.73 -12.89 -16.31
N ARG A 24 12.66 -11.63 -16.73
CA ARG A 24 13.61 -10.59 -16.33
C ARG A 24 13.66 -10.71 -14.83
N ALA A 25 14.79 -11.15 -14.28
CA ALA A 25 14.96 -11.27 -12.86
C ALA A 25 14.56 -9.90 -12.31
N LEU A 26 13.37 -9.84 -11.70
CA LEU A 26 12.91 -8.66 -11.01
C LEU A 26 14.01 -8.48 -9.98
N SER A 27 14.83 -7.45 -10.16
CA SER A 27 15.82 -7.11 -9.15
C SER A 27 14.98 -6.87 -7.89
N ASP A 28 15.07 -7.79 -6.94
CA ASP A 28 14.45 -7.72 -5.61
C ASP A 28 15.15 -6.60 -4.83
N SER A 29 14.99 -5.36 -5.32
CA SER A 29 15.45 -4.18 -4.64
C SER A 29 14.43 -3.88 -3.55
N PRO A 30 14.83 -3.78 -2.28
CA PRO A 30 13.94 -3.38 -1.20
C PRO A 30 13.28 -2.01 -1.43
N LEU A 31 13.85 -1.18 -2.32
CA LEU A 31 13.30 0.12 -2.74
C LEU A 31 12.15 0.00 -3.74
N ALA A 32 11.99 -1.16 -4.38
CA ALA A 32 10.91 -1.47 -5.31
C ALA A 32 9.65 -1.92 -4.55
N GLY A 33 9.13 -1.06 -3.67
CA GLY A 33 7.98 -1.36 -2.82
C GLY A 33 6.67 -1.62 -3.58
N ASP A 34 6.66 -1.40 -4.90
CA ASP A 34 5.58 -1.70 -5.84
C ASP A 34 5.67 -3.11 -6.44
N THR A 35 6.78 -3.82 -6.21
CA THR A 35 7.05 -5.12 -6.83
C THR A 35 6.75 -6.29 -5.87
N GLY A 36 6.21 -7.37 -6.43
CA GLY A 36 5.98 -8.62 -5.71
C GLY A 36 4.60 -8.74 -5.07
N ARG A 37 4.07 -9.97 -5.06
CA ARG A 37 2.73 -10.30 -4.58
C ARG A 37 2.49 -9.90 -3.13
N LYS A 38 3.53 -9.95 -2.29
CA LYS A 38 3.44 -9.59 -0.86
C LYS A 38 3.22 -8.09 -0.65
N ALA A 39 3.94 -7.26 -1.39
CA ALA A 39 3.82 -5.80 -1.26
C ALA A 39 2.43 -5.32 -1.68
N THR A 40 1.89 -5.85 -2.79
CA THR A 40 0.51 -5.56 -3.22
C THR A 40 -0.53 -6.06 -2.21
N HIS A 41 -0.38 -7.29 -1.69
CA HIS A 41 -1.29 -7.78 -0.65
C HIS A 41 -1.26 -6.91 0.61
N LEU A 42 -0.06 -6.51 1.03
CA LEU A 42 0.12 -5.61 2.17
C LEU A 42 -0.52 -4.25 1.91
N HIS A 43 -0.36 -3.69 0.71
CA HIS A 43 -0.98 -2.43 0.31
C HIS A 43 -2.51 -2.46 0.45
N HIS A 44 -3.16 -3.53 -0.04
CA HIS A 44 -4.60 -3.71 0.10
C HIS A 44 -5.05 -4.01 1.53
N ALA A 45 -4.26 -4.78 2.28
CA ALA A 45 -4.52 -5.04 3.70
C ALA A 45 -4.50 -3.74 4.51
N MET A 46 -3.53 -2.86 4.23
CA MET A 46 -3.43 -1.53 4.83
C MET A 46 -4.65 -0.65 4.51
N THR A 47 -5.13 -0.66 3.28
CA THR A 47 -6.38 0.03 2.90
C THR A 47 -7.58 -0.50 3.68
N SER A 48 -7.72 -1.82 3.74
CA SER A 48 -8.83 -2.48 4.43
C SER A 48 -8.80 -2.21 5.93
N PHE A 49 -7.60 -2.22 6.53
CA PHE A 49 -7.39 -1.86 7.92
C PHE A 49 -7.85 -0.43 8.21
N LEU A 50 -7.42 0.57 7.44
CA LEU A 50 -7.83 1.96 7.65
C LEU A 50 -9.35 2.12 7.49
N ALA A 51 -9.95 1.50 6.46
CA ALA A 51 -11.38 1.61 6.21
C ALA A 51 -12.24 1.13 7.40
N ILE A 52 -11.77 0.12 8.14
CA ILE A 52 -12.49 -0.46 9.28
C ILE A 52 -12.08 0.20 10.59
N ALA A 53 -10.77 0.33 10.84
CA ALA A 53 -10.25 0.78 12.12
C ALA A 53 -10.53 2.27 12.37
N THR A 54 -10.50 3.10 11.33
CA THR A 54 -10.74 4.54 11.45
C THR A 54 -12.13 4.88 12.00
N PRO A 55 -13.26 4.41 11.42
CA PRO A 55 -14.57 4.72 11.98
C PRO A 55 -14.72 4.16 13.41
N ILE A 56 -14.25 2.93 13.68
CA ILE A 56 -14.33 2.33 15.02
C ILE A 56 -13.69 3.25 16.05
N VAL A 57 -12.41 3.61 15.86
CA VAL A 57 -11.69 4.39 16.88
C VAL A 57 -12.19 5.84 16.97
N MET A 58 -12.66 6.42 15.87
CA MET A 58 -13.21 7.78 15.88
C MET A 58 -14.54 7.88 16.64
N PHE A 59 -15.39 6.84 16.55
CA PHE A 59 -16.70 6.82 17.23
C PHE A 59 -16.66 6.21 18.63
N THR A 60 -15.61 5.47 19.00
CA THR A 60 -15.44 5.00 20.38
C THR A 60 -15.31 6.19 21.35
N PRO A 61 -16.04 6.20 22.49
CA PRO A 61 -15.92 7.24 23.50
C PRO A 61 -14.49 7.37 24.04
N ASP A 62 -14.07 8.60 24.35
CA ASP A 62 -12.69 8.91 24.75
C ASP A 62 -12.28 8.16 26.04
N SER A 63 -13.24 7.91 26.94
CA SER A 63 -13.03 7.09 28.16
C SER A 63 -12.47 5.69 27.91
N TYR A 64 -12.65 5.13 26.71
CA TYR A 64 -12.13 3.81 26.33
C TYR A 64 -10.86 3.86 25.47
N THR A 65 -10.47 5.03 24.96
CA THR A 65 -9.32 5.17 24.06
C THR A 65 -8.24 6.11 24.57
N ASP A 66 -8.47 6.81 25.68
CA ASP A 66 -7.53 7.77 26.23
C ASP A 66 -6.14 7.16 26.56
N GLY A 67 -5.11 7.99 26.40
CA GLY A 67 -3.74 7.64 26.76
C GLY A 67 -3.09 6.66 25.79
N THR A 68 -2.82 5.43 26.25
CA THR A 68 -2.00 4.45 25.52
C THR A 68 -2.71 3.92 24.27
N ILE A 69 -4.04 3.78 24.31
CA ILE A 69 -4.82 3.24 23.17
C ILE A 69 -4.81 4.23 22.01
N ASP A 70 -5.05 5.52 22.27
CA ASP A 70 -4.97 6.59 21.27
C ASP A 70 -3.58 6.71 20.65
N LYS A 71 -2.53 6.55 21.46
CA LYS A 71 -1.14 6.51 20.97
C LYS A 71 -0.88 5.30 20.09
N ALA A 72 -1.32 4.12 20.52
CA ALA A 72 -1.15 2.87 19.76
C ALA A 72 -1.89 2.92 18.43
N PHE A 73 -3.15 3.35 18.44
CA PHE A 73 -3.92 3.56 17.22
C PHE A 73 -3.29 4.64 16.34
N GLY A 74 -2.88 5.77 16.91
CA GLY A 74 -2.19 6.82 16.19
C GLY A 74 -0.91 6.32 15.51
N MET A 75 -0.14 5.46 16.18
CA MET A 75 1.05 4.82 15.61
C MET A 75 0.69 3.84 14.48
N LEU A 76 -0.38 3.05 14.63
CA LEU A 76 -0.85 2.17 13.56
C LEU A 76 -1.29 2.99 12.34
N VAL A 77 -2.01 4.10 12.55
CA VAL A 77 -2.40 5.02 11.47
C VAL A 77 -1.15 5.64 10.82
N ALA A 78 -0.19 6.12 11.60
CA ALA A 78 1.06 6.68 11.11
C ALA A 78 1.83 5.68 10.23
N THR A 79 2.03 4.45 10.73
CA THR A 79 2.67 3.38 9.97
C THR A 79 1.90 3.07 8.69
N THR A 80 0.58 2.90 8.80
CA THR A 80 -0.25 2.46 7.67
C THR A 80 -0.29 3.52 6.58
N ILE A 81 -0.53 4.80 6.92
CA ILE A 81 -0.56 5.89 5.95
C ILE A 81 0.80 6.03 5.27
N SER A 82 1.90 6.02 6.02
CA SER A 82 3.23 6.20 5.45
C SER A 82 3.65 5.03 4.56
N ALA A 83 3.42 3.80 4.99
CA ALA A 83 3.75 2.61 4.19
C ALA A 83 2.84 2.48 2.96
N HIS A 84 1.54 2.73 3.10
CA HIS A 84 0.59 2.74 1.98
C HIS A 84 0.98 3.80 0.94
N SER A 85 1.30 5.01 1.40
CA SER A 85 1.73 6.13 0.53
C SER A 85 3.06 5.84 -0.16
N TRP A 86 4.04 5.25 0.54
CA TRP A 86 5.33 4.89 -0.06
C TRP A 86 5.16 3.87 -1.20
N ILE A 87 4.38 2.81 -0.99
CA ILE A 87 4.08 1.81 -2.02
C ILE A 87 3.33 2.46 -3.19
N GLY A 88 2.29 3.25 -2.91
CA GLY A 88 1.51 3.96 -3.93
C GLY A 88 2.37 4.89 -4.78
N MET A 89 3.27 5.66 -4.15
CA MET A 89 4.18 6.55 -4.87
C MET A 89 5.20 5.79 -5.73
N ASN A 90 5.58 4.57 -5.35
CA ASN A 90 6.42 3.73 -6.21
C ASN A 90 5.66 3.21 -7.44
N TYR A 91 4.36 2.90 -7.34
CA TYR A 91 3.53 2.62 -8.52
C TYR A 91 3.50 3.83 -9.47
N VAL A 92 3.24 5.03 -8.93
CA VAL A 92 3.28 6.28 -9.72
C VAL A 92 4.65 6.48 -10.36
N ALA A 93 5.74 6.28 -9.61
CA ALA A 93 7.09 6.42 -10.16
C ALA A 93 7.34 5.44 -11.32
N THR A 94 6.92 4.18 -11.18
CA THR A 94 7.06 3.17 -12.23
C THR A 94 6.24 3.50 -13.48
N ASP A 95 5.05 4.08 -13.33
CA ASP A 95 4.17 4.42 -14.45
C ASP A 95 4.62 5.66 -15.25
N TYR A 96 5.28 6.62 -14.60
CA TYR A 96 5.56 7.93 -15.21
C TYR A 96 7.04 8.26 -15.39
N VAL A 97 7.93 7.85 -14.48
CA VAL A 97 9.36 8.22 -14.55
C VAL A 97 10.06 7.65 -15.79
N PRO A 98 9.84 6.37 -16.17
CA PRO A 98 10.50 5.81 -17.36
C PRO A 98 10.12 6.49 -18.68
N LYS A 99 8.97 7.18 -18.73
CA LYS A 99 8.51 7.95 -19.90
C LYS A 99 9.34 9.22 -20.10
N ILE A 100 9.93 9.76 -19.03
CA ILE A 100 10.84 10.90 -19.06
C ILE A 100 12.28 10.41 -19.18
N SER A 101 12.70 9.53 -18.27
CA SER A 101 14.03 8.92 -18.28
C SER A 101 14.08 7.65 -17.45
N LYS A 102 14.46 6.54 -18.07
CA LYS A 102 14.62 5.23 -17.38
C LYS A 102 15.68 5.27 -16.28
N LYS A 103 16.68 6.17 -16.38
CA LYS A 103 17.76 6.29 -15.39
C LYS A 103 17.28 6.93 -14.07
N LEU A 104 16.16 7.66 -14.10
CA LEU A 104 15.64 8.37 -12.93
C LEU A 104 14.78 7.50 -12.02
N LEU A 105 14.40 6.28 -12.43
CA LEU A 105 13.52 5.42 -11.64
C LEU A 105 14.14 5.04 -10.29
N GLY A 106 15.44 4.70 -10.27
CA GLY A 106 16.17 4.40 -9.02
C GLY A 106 16.17 5.58 -8.05
N PRO A 107 16.66 6.77 -8.46
CA PRO A 107 16.61 7.99 -7.65
C PRO A 107 15.20 8.35 -7.16
N ALA A 108 14.16 8.21 -8.00
CA ALA A 108 12.79 8.48 -7.60
C ALA A 108 12.31 7.55 -6.47
N ARG A 109 12.66 6.26 -6.53
CA ARG A 109 12.33 5.29 -5.47
C ARG A 109 13.04 5.59 -4.16
N VAL A 110 14.29 6.04 -4.22
CA VAL A 110 15.04 6.52 -3.04
C VAL A 110 14.35 7.73 -2.43
N PHE A 111 13.99 8.73 -3.24
CA PHE A 111 13.26 9.90 -2.77
C PHE A 111 11.93 9.51 -2.10
N ASN A 112 11.14 8.64 -2.74
CA ASN A 112 9.88 8.16 -2.16
C ASN A 112 10.08 7.45 -0.82
N ALA A 113 11.14 6.66 -0.67
CA ALA A 113 11.46 5.99 0.59
C ALA A 113 11.80 7.01 1.70
N VAL A 114 12.62 8.02 1.40
CA VAL A 114 12.93 9.10 2.35
C VAL A 114 11.67 9.88 2.72
N LEU A 115 10.83 10.21 1.74
CA LEU A 115 9.56 10.90 1.98
C LEU A 115 8.63 10.08 2.88
N GLY A 116 8.54 8.77 2.66
CA GLY A 116 7.79 7.85 3.51
C GLY A 116 8.30 7.85 4.96
N LEU A 117 9.61 7.81 5.16
CA LEU A 117 10.23 7.87 6.49
C LEU A 117 9.98 9.21 7.20
N VAL A 118 10.15 10.34 6.49
CA VAL A 118 9.87 11.68 7.05
C VAL A 118 8.39 11.79 7.43
N THR A 119 7.49 11.30 6.58
CA THR A 119 6.05 11.27 6.86
C THR A 119 5.74 10.42 8.09
N PHE A 120 6.35 9.24 8.19
CA PHE A 120 6.20 8.37 9.37
C PHE A 120 6.69 9.05 10.65
N ALA A 121 7.86 9.71 10.62
CA ALA A 121 8.38 10.43 11.78
C ALA A 121 7.45 11.58 12.20
N GLY A 122 6.96 12.37 11.25
CA GLY A 122 6.02 13.48 11.51
C GLY A 122 4.69 12.99 12.08
N LEU A 123 4.09 11.97 11.49
CA LEU A 123 2.83 11.38 11.97
C LEU A 123 3.01 10.68 13.33
N SER A 124 4.13 10.00 13.56
CA SER A 124 4.45 9.37 14.85
C SER A 124 4.60 10.41 15.96
N LYS A 125 5.22 11.56 15.65
CA LYS A 125 5.30 12.69 16.59
C LYS A 125 3.90 13.20 16.98
N ILE A 126 2.98 13.27 16.01
CA ILE A 126 1.57 13.62 16.29
C ILE A 126 0.90 12.52 17.11
N ALA A 127 1.05 11.26 16.74
CA ALA A 127 0.44 10.12 17.41
C ALA A 127 0.84 10.01 18.89
N LEU A 128 2.12 10.26 19.20
CA LEU A 128 2.68 10.14 20.54
C LEU A 128 2.48 11.39 21.40
N ASN A 129 1.81 12.42 20.89
CA ASN A 129 1.53 13.61 21.66
C ASN A 129 0.62 13.28 22.87
N ASN A 130 0.70 14.10 23.91
CA ASN A 130 -0.15 13.95 25.11
C ASN A 130 -1.47 14.76 24.98
N LYS A 131 -1.92 15.03 23.75
CA LYS A 131 -3.09 15.86 23.40
C LYS A 131 -4.08 15.10 22.52
N GLY A 132 -4.32 13.82 22.83
CA GLY A 132 -5.25 12.94 22.10
C GLY A 132 -4.73 12.37 20.78
N GLY A 133 -3.44 12.56 20.47
CA GLY A 133 -2.81 11.94 19.30
C GLY A 133 -3.46 12.37 17.97
N VAL A 134 -3.58 11.40 17.06
CA VAL A 134 -4.21 11.61 15.74
C VAL A 134 -5.71 11.89 15.88
N LYS A 135 -6.43 11.11 16.70
CA LYS A 135 -7.87 11.27 16.94
C LYS A 135 -8.20 12.65 17.51
N GLY A 136 -7.46 13.08 18.52
CA GLY A 136 -7.58 14.40 19.14
C GLY A 136 -7.28 15.53 18.16
N THR A 137 -6.31 15.35 17.26
CA THR A 137 -6.03 16.32 16.18
C THR A 137 -7.22 16.47 15.24
N VAL A 138 -7.80 15.36 14.78
CA VAL A 138 -8.97 15.37 13.88
C VAL A 138 -10.19 15.98 14.58
N LYS A 139 -10.48 15.57 15.81
CA LYS A 139 -11.57 16.15 16.61
C LYS A 139 -11.35 17.64 16.88
N GLY A 140 -10.11 18.04 17.15
CA GLY A 140 -9.73 19.43 17.40
C GLY A 140 -9.96 20.32 16.19
N LEU A 141 -9.66 19.82 14.99
CA LEU A 141 -9.93 20.53 13.73
C LEU A 141 -11.44 20.72 13.49
N TRP A 142 -12.27 19.79 13.96
CA TRP A 142 -13.73 19.83 13.76
C TRP A 142 -14.49 20.57 14.87
N ARG A 143 -13.83 20.92 15.98
CA ARG A 143 -14.45 21.70 17.06
C ARG A 143 -14.44 23.19 16.69
N PRO A 144 -15.56 23.91 16.89
CA PRO A 144 -15.58 25.35 16.69
C PRO A 144 -14.56 26.01 17.61
N LYS A 145 -13.91 27.07 17.13
CA LYS A 145 -12.99 27.86 17.93
C LYS A 145 -13.80 28.47 19.08
N LYS A 146 -13.39 28.20 20.32
CA LYS A 146 -13.95 28.92 21.48
C LYS A 146 -13.46 30.37 21.38
N GLU A 147 -14.40 31.29 21.23
CA GLU A 147 -14.16 32.73 21.35
C GLU A 147 -13.82 33.11 22.80
#